data_AF-A0A848WIM4-F1
#
_entry.id   AF-A0A848WIM4-F1
#
_cell.length_a   1.000
_cell.length_b   1.000
_cell.length_c   1.000
_cell.angle_alpha   90.00
_cell.angle_beta   90.00
_cell.angle_gamma   90.00
#
_symmetry.space_group_name_H-M   'P 1'
#
loop_
_entity.id
_entity.type
_entity.pdbx_description
1 polymer ?
#
loop_
_entity_poly.entity_id
_entity_poly.type
_entity_poly.pdbx_seq_one_letter_code
_entity_poly.pdbx_strand_id
1 'polypeptide(L)'
;MNRVVITGAGTINPLGASVPDTFEAMREGRLGIGPLDIRDVDRLSIKIAGQVRGYDPDVRFNRQQQALYDRFTQFTLIAAEEAIAQSGLEFEGRLAAEAGVVLGTSGGGLNTQDENYRAVYEEGKNRVHPFIVPKLMNNAAASHVSMTHNLKGPSFTVATACASSNHAMGQAFWMIRMGAAKVMVTGGSESMLCFGGVKAWEGLRVMSRDACRPFSANRNGMVQGEGAGVFVFEDYTHAKARGADILAEVVGFSMSSDASDIVMPSQQGAARAISGALNDARITAEQVGYINAHGTGTAANDKTECAAVANVFGHHANEVMISSTKSMHGHLIGGTG
;
A
#
# COMPACT_ATOMS: atom_id res chain seq x y z
N MET A 1 27.55 2.67 3.80
CA MET A 1 26.11 2.53 3.51
C MET A 1 25.56 3.92 3.27
N ASN A 2 24.81 4.10 2.20
CA ASN A 2 24.19 5.40 1.89
C ASN A 2 23.03 5.66 2.85
N ARG A 3 22.81 6.93 3.19
CA ARG A 3 21.60 7.36 3.90
C ARG A 3 20.47 7.51 2.89
N VAL A 4 19.24 7.15 3.27
CA VAL A 4 18.09 7.13 2.36
C VAL A 4 17.02 8.06 2.90
N VAL A 5 16.59 9.00 2.08
CA VAL A 5 15.58 9.99 2.42
C VAL A 5 14.36 9.91 1.52
N ILE A 6 13.23 10.38 2.02
CA ILE A 6 11.99 10.54 1.24
C ILE A 6 11.95 11.98 0.73
N THR A 7 11.92 12.15 -0.59
CA THR A 7 11.86 13.47 -1.23
C THR A 7 10.51 13.74 -1.91
N GLY A 8 9.64 12.74 -2.00
CA GLY A 8 8.28 12.91 -2.51
C GLY A 8 7.33 11.85 -1.98
N ALA A 9 6.06 12.20 -1.87
CA ALA A 9 4.97 11.36 -1.45
C ALA A 9 3.73 11.68 -2.30
N GLY A 10 2.93 10.66 -2.56
CA GLY A 10 1.71 10.79 -3.34
C GLY A 10 0.69 9.72 -2.97
N THR A 11 -0.59 10.04 -3.06
CA THR A 11 -1.65 9.11 -2.68
C THR A 11 -2.98 9.38 -3.38
N ILE A 12 -3.74 8.31 -3.56
CA ILE A 12 -5.19 8.38 -3.78
C ILE A 12 -5.82 7.29 -2.93
N ASN A 13 -6.77 7.65 -2.09
CA ASN A 13 -7.38 6.75 -1.12
C ASN A 13 -8.78 7.25 -0.73
N PRO A 14 -9.53 6.53 0.12
CA PRO A 14 -10.91 6.89 0.48
C PRO A 14 -11.07 8.21 1.24
N LEU A 15 -9.97 8.78 1.75
CA LEU A 15 -9.95 10.04 2.49
C LEU A 15 -9.62 11.25 1.61
N GLY A 16 -8.97 11.04 0.47
CA GLY A 16 -8.52 12.11 -0.41
C GLY A 16 -7.79 11.61 -1.66
N ALA A 17 -7.70 12.48 -2.67
CA ALA A 17 -7.02 12.22 -3.94
C ALA A 17 -5.61 12.83 -4.00
N SER A 18 -5.11 13.32 -2.85
CA SER A 18 -3.79 13.91 -2.69
C SER A 18 -3.29 13.71 -1.25
N VAL A 19 -2.00 13.93 -1.04
CA VAL A 19 -1.36 13.91 0.29
C VAL A 19 -1.96 14.99 1.20
N PRO A 20 -2.08 16.28 0.80
CA PRO A 20 -2.70 17.31 1.63
C PRO A 20 -4.13 16.98 2.06
N ASP A 21 -4.99 16.50 1.14
CA ASP A 21 -6.39 16.16 1.45
C ASP A 21 -6.47 15.01 2.45
N THR A 22 -5.59 14.02 2.29
CA THR A 22 -5.50 12.87 3.18
C THR A 22 -5.08 13.29 4.58
N PHE A 23 -4.07 14.15 4.71
CA PHE A 23 -3.62 14.67 6.01
C PHE A 23 -4.71 15.48 6.70
N GLU A 24 -5.41 16.35 5.97
CA GLU A 24 -6.53 17.11 6.52
C GLU A 24 -7.64 16.18 7.01
N ALA A 25 -7.98 15.16 6.23
CA ALA A 25 -8.99 14.17 6.59
C ALA A 25 -8.62 13.38 7.85
N MET A 26 -7.36 12.95 7.95
CA MET A 26 -6.87 12.27 9.15
C MET A 26 -6.89 13.18 10.38
N ARG A 27 -6.52 14.46 10.22
CA ARG A 27 -6.54 15.45 11.30
C ARG A 27 -7.96 15.70 11.82
N GLU A 28 -8.96 15.68 10.94
CA GLU A 28 -10.36 15.87 11.29
C GLU A 28 -11.09 14.59 11.69
N GLY A 29 -10.43 13.42 11.60
CA GLY A 29 -11.06 12.13 11.86
C GLY A 29 -12.16 11.78 10.87
N ARG A 30 -12.05 12.22 9.60
CA ARG A 30 -13.03 11.92 8.56
C ARG A 30 -13.06 10.43 8.26
N LEU A 31 -14.25 9.89 8.08
CA LEU A 31 -14.46 8.47 7.78
C LEU A 31 -14.61 8.27 6.27
N GLY A 32 -13.63 7.60 5.65
CA GLY A 32 -13.68 7.18 4.23
C GLY A 32 -14.41 5.87 4.02
N ILE A 33 -14.71 5.12 5.08
CA ILE A 33 -15.53 3.91 5.05
C ILE A 33 -17.01 4.29 4.87
N GLY A 34 -17.65 3.73 3.85
CA GLY A 34 -19.07 3.94 3.59
C GLY A 34 -19.70 2.82 2.76
N PRO A 35 -20.92 3.02 2.24
CA PRO A 35 -21.63 2.01 1.44
C PRO A 35 -20.83 1.59 0.20
N LEU A 36 -20.59 0.31 0.00
CA LEU A 36 -19.88 -0.19 -1.18
C LEU A 36 -20.74 0.00 -2.44
N ASP A 37 -20.18 0.62 -3.47
CA ASP A 37 -20.86 0.83 -4.76
C ASP A 37 -20.16 0.02 -5.87
N ILE A 38 -20.69 -1.18 -6.13
CA ILE A 38 -20.22 -2.09 -7.19
C ILE A 38 -21.40 -2.87 -7.76
N ARG A 39 -21.24 -3.41 -8.97
CA ARG A 39 -22.18 -4.37 -9.54
C ARG A 39 -22.34 -5.58 -8.61
N ASP A 40 -23.57 -6.04 -8.45
CA ASP A 40 -23.95 -7.20 -7.62
C ASP A 40 -23.74 -7.05 -6.11
N VAL A 41 -23.64 -5.83 -5.59
CA VAL A 41 -23.49 -5.57 -4.15
C VAL A 41 -24.60 -6.22 -3.30
N ASP A 42 -25.81 -6.39 -3.84
CA ASP A 42 -26.92 -7.03 -3.13
C ASP A 42 -26.73 -8.53 -2.87
N ARG A 43 -25.82 -9.17 -3.61
CA ARG A 43 -25.43 -10.57 -3.41
C ARG A 43 -24.31 -10.72 -2.36
N LEU A 44 -23.80 -9.60 -1.84
CA LEU A 44 -22.83 -9.56 -0.76
C LEU A 44 -23.51 -9.37 0.59
N SER A 45 -22.95 -10.02 1.59
CA SER A 45 -23.29 -9.81 2.99
C SER A 45 -22.51 -8.63 3.60
N ILE A 46 -21.32 -8.32 3.07
CA ILE A 46 -20.55 -7.11 3.35
C ILE A 46 -20.90 -6.03 2.32
N LYS A 47 -21.41 -4.90 2.81
CA LYS A 47 -21.89 -3.79 1.96
C LYS A 47 -21.20 -2.46 2.29
N ILE A 48 -20.05 -2.51 2.96
CA ILE A 48 -19.25 -1.33 3.28
C ILE A 48 -17.79 -1.53 2.85
N ALA A 49 -17.14 -0.44 2.47
CA ALA A 49 -15.72 -0.40 2.13
C ALA A 49 -15.16 1.03 2.26
N GLY A 50 -13.84 1.14 2.40
CA GLY A 50 -13.10 2.35 2.07
C GLY A 50 -12.93 2.43 0.55
N GLN A 51 -13.95 2.90 -0.16
CA GLN A 51 -13.91 3.05 -1.62
C GLN A 51 -13.43 4.45 -2.00
N VAL A 52 -12.55 4.58 -3.00
CA VAL A 52 -12.14 5.89 -3.51
C VAL A 52 -13.36 6.56 -4.17
N ARG A 53 -13.72 7.75 -3.70
CA ARG A 53 -14.89 8.52 -4.16
C ARG A 53 -14.48 9.65 -5.09
N GLY A 54 -15.41 10.08 -5.95
CA GLY A 54 -15.19 11.21 -6.86
C GLY A 54 -14.11 10.95 -7.93
N TYR A 55 -13.70 9.69 -8.10
CA TYR A 55 -12.73 9.30 -9.12
C TYR A 55 -13.44 8.86 -10.40
N ASP A 56 -13.17 9.59 -11.49
CA ASP A 56 -13.62 9.26 -12.83
C ASP A 56 -12.40 8.94 -13.73
N PRO A 57 -12.24 7.68 -14.19
CA PRO A 57 -11.14 7.30 -15.06
C PRO A 57 -11.19 7.99 -16.43
N ASP A 58 -12.36 8.40 -16.92
CA ASP A 58 -12.51 9.07 -18.23
C ASP A 58 -11.94 10.49 -18.22
N VAL A 59 -11.93 11.14 -17.06
CA VAL A 59 -11.31 12.45 -16.87
C VAL A 59 -9.78 12.35 -16.83
N ARG A 60 -9.25 11.23 -16.30
CA ARG A 60 -7.81 11.08 -16.05
C ARG A 60 -7.06 10.38 -17.17
N PHE A 61 -7.68 9.39 -17.82
CA PHE A 61 -7.03 8.48 -18.75
C PHE A 61 -7.81 8.37 -20.06
N ASN A 62 -7.10 8.34 -21.18
CA ASN A 62 -7.73 8.09 -22.47
C ASN A 62 -8.10 6.60 -22.65
N ARG A 63 -8.89 6.29 -23.69
CA ARG A 63 -9.36 4.92 -23.96
C ARG A 63 -8.24 3.88 -24.12
N GLN A 64 -7.09 4.26 -24.70
CA GLN A 64 -5.97 3.34 -24.89
C GLN A 64 -5.32 3.00 -23.54
N GLN A 65 -5.17 4.00 -22.67
CA GLN A 65 -4.67 3.83 -21.32
C GLN A 65 -5.62 2.97 -20.48
N GLN A 66 -6.92 3.25 -20.48
CA GLN A 66 -7.90 2.46 -19.74
C GLN A 66 -8.00 0.99 -20.19
N ALA A 67 -7.71 0.73 -21.47
CA ALA A 67 -7.63 -0.64 -22.00
C ALA A 67 -6.42 -1.44 -21.47
N LEU A 68 -5.41 -0.75 -20.93
CA LEU A 68 -4.18 -1.31 -20.38
C LEU A 68 -4.12 -1.25 -18.84
N TYR A 69 -4.83 -0.32 -18.21
CA TYR A 69 -4.69 -0.06 -16.77
C TYR A 69 -5.88 -0.60 -16.00
N ASP A 70 -5.64 -1.62 -15.17
CA ASP A 70 -6.58 -1.96 -14.11
C ASP A 70 -6.66 -0.81 -13.09
N ARG A 71 -7.73 -0.77 -12.29
CA ARG A 71 -7.99 0.27 -11.30
C ARG A 71 -6.83 0.45 -10.31
N PHE A 72 -6.17 -0.62 -9.87
CA PHE A 72 -4.97 -0.49 -9.00
C PHE A 72 -3.79 0.18 -9.72
N THR A 73 -3.62 -0.07 -11.03
CA THR A 73 -2.58 0.58 -11.84
C THR A 73 -2.90 2.06 -12.04
N GLN A 74 -4.18 2.39 -12.28
CA GLN A 74 -4.64 3.78 -12.41
C GLN A 74 -4.34 4.58 -11.13
N PHE A 75 -4.68 4.03 -9.96
CA PHE A 75 -4.38 4.65 -8.67
C PHE A 75 -2.88 4.84 -8.45
N THR A 76 -2.08 3.81 -8.78
CA THR A 76 -0.62 3.91 -8.70
C THR A 76 -0.08 5.05 -9.56
N LEU A 77 -0.54 5.19 -10.81
CA LEU A 77 -0.03 6.23 -11.71
C LEU A 77 -0.35 7.64 -11.22
N ILE A 78 -1.53 7.84 -10.61
CA ILE A 78 -1.92 9.12 -10.00
C ILE A 78 -1.00 9.42 -8.79
N ALA A 79 -0.85 8.46 -7.88
CA ALA A 79 0.00 8.63 -6.70
C ALA A 79 1.48 8.81 -7.06
N ALA A 80 1.99 8.09 -8.07
CA ALA A 80 3.37 8.20 -8.53
C ALA A 80 3.64 9.57 -9.18
N GLU A 81 2.70 10.10 -9.95
CA GLU A 81 2.80 11.44 -10.52
C GLU A 81 2.91 12.50 -9.43
N GLU A 82 2.05 12.47 -8.40
CA GLU A 82 2.13 13.40 -7.27
C GLU A 82 3.48 13.29 -6.54
N ALA A 83 3.93 12.06 -6.23
CA ALA A 83 5.18 11.81 -5.53
C ALA A 83 6.41 12.29 -6.32
N ILE A 84 6.46 11.98 -7.62
CA ILE A 84 7.58 12.38 -8.50
C ILE A 84 7.57 13.90 -8.69
N ALA A 85 6.39 14.50 -8.90
CA ALA A 85 6.26 15.95 -9.01
C ALA A 85 6.75 16.66 -7.73
N GLN A 86 6.35 16.20 -6.54
CA GLN A 86 6.82 16.74 -5.28
C GLN A 86 8.35 16.59 -5.13
N SER A 87 8.92 15.47 -5.58
CA SER A 87 10.36 15.25 -5.52
C SER A 87 11.17 16.22 -6.38
N GLY A 88 10.58 16.79 -7.44
CA GLY A 88 11.28 17.64 -8.40
C GLY A 88 12.32 16.91 -9.24
N LEU A 89 12.18 15.60 -9.43
CA LEU A 89 13.07 14.79 -10.25
C LEU A 89 12.55 14.63 -11.68
N GLU A 90 13.46 14.74 -12.64
CA GLU A 90 13.25 14.34 -14.02
C GLU A 90 14.25 13.22 -14.37
N PHE A 91 13.74 12.10 -14.87
CA PHE A 91 14.54 10.90 -15.08
C PHE A 91 15.10 10.84 -16.50
N GLU A 92 16.26 11.46 -16.68
CA GLU A 92 16.97 11.50 -17.95
C GLU A 92 18.43 11.02 -17.82
N GLY A 93 19.04 10.71 -18.96
CA GLY A 93 20.46 10.35 -19.05
C GLY A 93 20.88 9.27 -18.05
N ARG A 94 21.88 9.59 -17.22
CA ARG A 94 22.42 8.66 -16.20
C ARG A 94 21.44 8.41 -15.06
N LEU A 95 20.64 9.40 -14.65
CA LEU A 95 19.70 9.23 -13.55
C LEU A 95 18.62 8.21 -13.90
N ALA A 96 18.12 8.22 -15.14
CA ALA A 96 17.18 7.21 -15.63
C ALA A 96 17.71 5.77 -15.46
N ALA A 97 19.00 5.54 -15.73
CA ALA A 97 19.65 4.23 -15.59
C ALA A 97 19.89 3.82 -14.12
N GLU A 98 19.97 4.79 -13.21
CA GLU A 98 20.22 4.59 -11.79
C GLU A 98 18.95 4.67 -10.93
N ALA A 99 17.79 4.94 -11.55
CA ALA A 99 16.50 5.06 -10.89
C ALA A 99 15.58 3.88 -11.22
N GLY A 100 14.95 3.31 -10.20
CA GLY A 100 14.09 2.14 -10.31
C GLY A 100 12.70 2.31 -9.71
N VAL A 101 11.91 1.25 -9.77
CA VAL A 101 10.57 1.18 -9.19
C VAL A 101 10.33 -0.17 -8.51
N VAL A 102 9.89 -0.16 -7.26
CA VAL A 102 9.48 -1.38 -6.54
C VAL A 102 8.18 -1.12 -5.83
N LEU A 103 7.12 -1.80 -6.25
CA LEU A 103 5.77 -1.60 -5.70
C LEU A 103 5.21 -2.86 -5.07
N GLY A 104 4.40 -2.67 -4.03
CA GLY A 104 3.62 -3.71 -3.38
C GLY A 104 2.19 -3.80 -3.92
N THR A 105 1.72 -5.01 -4.16
CA THR A 105 0.30 -5.32 -4.40
C THR A 105 0.05 -6.79 -4.08
N SER A 106 -1.16 -7.13 -3.62
CA SER A 106 -1.54 -8.53 -3.36
C SER A 106 -2.44 -9.07 -4.46
N GLY A 107 -3.46 -8.32 -4.84
CA GLY A 107 -4.51 -8.76 -5.76
C GLY A 107 -4.22 -8.49 -7.23
N GLY A 108 -3.26 -7.61 -7.55
CA GLY A 108 -3.04 -7.18 -8.93
C GLY A 108 -4.31 -6.63 -9.57
N GLY A 109 -4.54 -6.92 -10.86
CA GLY A 109 -5.72 -6.43 -11.57
C GLY A 109 -6.94 -7.33 -11.39
N LEU A 110 -7.41 -7.44 -10.15
CA LEU A 110 -8.55 -8.29 -9.80
C LEU A 110 -9.87 -7.81 -10.42
N ASN A 111 -10.03 -6.51 -10.65
CA ASN A 111 -11.19 -5.95 -11.35
C ASN A 111 -11.26 -6.49 -12.79
N THR A 112 -10.13 -6.44 -13.51
CA THR A 112 -10.00 -7.00 -14.85
C THR A 112 -10.26 -8.50 -14.87
N GLN A 113 -9.81 -9.23 -13.84
CA GLN A 113 -10.08 -10.66 -13.73
C GLN A 113 -11.58 -10.95 -13.54
N ASP A 114 -12.26 -10.24 -12.63
CA ASP A 114 -13.70 -10.39 -12.39
C ASP A 114 -14.53 -10.09 -13.64
N GLU A 115 -14.24 -8.96 -14.30
CA GLU A 115 -14.89 -8.56 -15.56
C GLU A 115 -14.67 -9.59 -16.68
N ASN A 116 -13.44 -10.11 -16.81
CA ASN A 116 -13.14 -11.13 -17.81
C ASN A 116 -13.91 -12.43 -17.55
N TYR A 117 -13.98 -12.88 -16.29
CA TYR A 117 -14.75 -14.08 -15.96
C TYR A 117 -16.24 -13.91 -16.23
N ARG A 118 -16.81 -12.72 -16.00
CA ARG A 118 -18.19 -12.42 -16.41
C ARG A 118 -18.34 -12.50 -17.92
N ALA A 119 -17.46 -11.85 -18.68
CA ALA A 119 -17.50 -11.87 -20.13
C ALA A 119 -17.48 -13.31 -20.69
N VAL A 120 -16.62 -14.18 -20.15
CA VAL A 120 -16.48 -15.56 -20.63
C VAL A 120 -17.60 -16.47 -20.12
N TYR A 121 -17.86 -16.49 -18.81
CA TYR A 121 -18.75 -17.47 -18.20
C TYR A 121 -20.21 -17.03 -18.09
N GLU A 122 -20.46 -15.75 -17.79
CA GLU A 122 -21.82 -15.21 -17.65
C GLU A 122 -22.40 -14.81 -19.02
N GLU A 123 -21.61 -14.12 -19.83
CA GLU A 123 -22.05 -13.59 -21.14
C GLU A 123 -21.76 -14.55 -22.31
N GLY A 124 -20.99 -15.62 -22.09
CA GLY A 124 -20.67 -16.62 -23.11
C GLY A 124 -19.76 -16.13 -24.23
N LYS A 125 -18.95 -15.09 -24.01
CA LYS A 125 -18.03 -14.55 -25.02
C LYS A 125 -16.84 -15.49 -25.21
N ASN A 126 -16.66 -15.95 -26.45
CA ASN A 126 -15.48 -16.75 -26.85
C ASN A 126 -14.23 -15.89 -27.17
N ARG A 127 -14.39 -14.58 -27.36
CA ARG A 127 -13.30 -13.65 -27.65
C ARG A 127 -13.21 -12.61 -26.55
N VAL A 128 -12.02 -12.46 -25.98
CA VAL A 128 -11.71 -11.49 -24.94
C VAL A 128 -10.67 -10.49 -25.43
N HIS A 129 -10.51 -9.38 -24.71
CA HIS A 129 -9.59 -8.32 -25.12
C HIS A 129 -8.11 -8.77 -24.99
N PRO A 130 -7.23 -8.50 -25.97
CA PRO A 130 -5.86 -9.03 -25.98
C PRO A 130 -4.99 -8.54 -24.81
N PHE A 131 -5.32 -7.38 -24.22
CA PHE A 131 -4.55 -6.80 -23.13
C PHE A 131 -4.99 -7.23 -21.73
N ILE A 132 -5.90 -8.20 -21.58
CA ILE A 132 -6.33 -8.68 -20.26
C ILE A 132 -5.16 -9.16 -19.42
N VAL A 133 -4.24 -9.94 -19.99
CA VAL A 133 -3.07 -10.46 -19.25
C VAL A 133 -2.16 -9.31 -18.80
N PRO A 134 -1.65 -8.43 -19.69
CA PRO A 134 -0.87 -7.26 -19.26
C PRO A 134 -1.57 -6.37 -18.24
N LYS A 135 -2.89 -6.22 -18.35
CA LYS A 135 -3.70 -5.39 -17.45
C LYS A 135 -3.85 -6.00 -16.05
N LEU A 136 -3.95 -7.33 -15.93
CA LEU A 136 -4.15 -8.00 -14.64
C LEU A 136 -2.86 -8.38 -13.90
N MET A 137 -1.72 -8.39 -14.58
CA MET A 137 -0.43 -8.77 -14.01
C MET A 137 -0.12 -7.96 -12.74
N ASN A 138 0.35 -8.62 -11.67
CA ASN A 138 0.70 -7.95 -10.43
C ASN A 138 1.76 -6.85 -10.62
N ASN A 139 2.69 -7.04 -11.57
CA ASN A 139 3.72 -6.06 -11.92
C ASN A 139 3.28 -5.02 -12.96
N ALA A 140 2.02 -4.98 -13.37
CA ALA A 140 1.52 -4.00 -14.34
C ALA A 140 1.76 -2.56 -13.86
N ALA A 141 1.44 -2.28 -12.60
CA ALA A 141 1.62 -0.95 -12.01
C ALA A 141 3.10 -0.51 -12.01
N ALA A 142 4.02 -1.36 -11.56
CA ALA A 142 5.46 -1.05 -11.57
C ALA A 142 5.98 -0.84 -13.00
N SER A 143 5.54 -1.68 -13.94
CA SER A 143 5.91 -1.58 -15.35
C SER A 143 5.43 -0.26 -15.96
N HIS A 144 4.20 0.15 -15.67
CA HIS A 144 3.64 1.40 -16.20
C HIS A 144 4.28 2.64 -15.58
N VAL A 145 4.60 2.64 -14.29
CA VAL A 145 5.39 3.73 -13.68
C VAL A 145 6.77 3.83 -14.33
N SER A 146 7.45 2.69 -14.51
CA SER A 146 8.76 2.65 -15.18
C SER A 146 8.72 3.19 -16.61
N MET A 147 7.75 2.75 -17.43
CA MET A 147 7.61 3.22 -18.80
C MET A 147 7.22 4.70 -18.87
N THR A 148 6.33 5.16 -17.98
CA THR A 148 5.84 6.55 -17.97
C THR A 148 6.94 7.54 -17.59
N HIS A 149 7.79 7.16 -16.63
CA HIS A 149 8.82 8.04 -16.08
C HIS A 149 10.24 7.64 -16.49
N ASN A 150 10.40 6.80 -17.52
CA ASN A 150 11.71 6.42 -18.06
C ASN A 150 12.69 5.84 -17.01
N LEU A 151 12.18 5.08 -16.04
CA LEU A 151 12.99 4.44 -14.99
C LEU A 151 13.56 3.13 -15.53
N LYS A 152 14.89 3.01 -15.59
CA LYS A 152 15.60 1.88 -16.22
C LYS A 152 16.43 1.05 -15.24
N GLY A 153 16.44 1.42 -13.97
CA GLY A 153 17.02 0.63 -12.89
C GLY A 153 16.14 -0.56 -12.48
N PRO A 154 16.33 -1.11 -11.26
CA PRO A 154 15.54 -2.24 -10.78
C PRO A 154 14.03 -1.97 -10.85
N SER A 155 13.27 -2.85 -11.49
CA SER A 155 11.83 -2.71 -11.70
C SER A 155 11.11 -4.03 -11.44
N PHE A 156 10.36 -4.14 -10.34
CA PHE A 156 9.60 -5.34 -9.99
C PHE A 156 8.50 -5.06 -8.96
N THR A 157 7.73 -6.10 -8.66
CA THR A 157 6.64 -6.05 -7.67
C THR A 157 6.85 -7.08 -6.57
N VAL A 158 6.52 -6.68 -5.34
CA VAL A 158 6.51 -7.55 -4.17
C VAL A 158 5.06 -7.92 -3.83
N ALA A 159 4.81 -9.21 -3.65
CA ALA A 159 3.50 -9.74 -3.26
C ALA A 159 3.64 -10.58 -1.98
N THR A 160 3.37 -9.94 -0.85
CA THR A 160 3.43 -10.53 0.50
C THR A 160 2.20 -10.11 1.31
N ALA A 161 1.02 -10.20 0.67
CA ALA A 161 -0.27 -9.84 1.25
C ALA A 161 -0.25 -8.42 1.86
N CYS A 162 -0.75 -8.26 3.09
CA CYS A 162 -0.87 -6.98 3.78
C CYS A 162 0.46 -6.24 4.01
N ALA A 163 1.60 -6.93 3.91
CA ALA A 163 2.93 -6.34 4.08
C ALA A 163 3.58 -5.92 2.74
N SER A 164 2.90 -6.09 1.61
CA SER A 164 3.49 -5.92 0.27
C SER A 164 4.16 -4.56 0.06
N SER A 165 3.48 -3.45 0.37
CA SER A 165 4.08 -2.11 0.22
C SER A 165 5.23 -1.87 1.19
N ASN A 166 5.12 -2.29 2.45
CA ASN A 166 6.22 -2.21 3.42
C ASN A 166 7.45 -2.98 2.95
N HIS A 167 7.28 -4.19 2.43
CA HIS A 167 8.37 -4.98 1.89
C HIS A 167 8.96 -4.37 0.62
N ALA A 168 8.12 -3.81 -0.26
CA ALA A 168 8.58 -3.07 -1.44
C ALA A 168 9.44 -1.86 -1.04
N MET A 169 8.98 -1.06 -0.08
CA MET A 169 9.73 0.08 0.46
C MET A 169 11.03 -0.37 1.14
N GLY A 170 11.01 -1.48 1.87
CA GLY A 170 12.20 -2.07 2.47
C GLY A 170 13.25 -2.52 1.44
N GLN A 171 12.82 -3.14 0.34
CA GLN A 171 13.72 -3.50 -0.76
C GLN A 171 14.30 -2.25 -1.44
N ALA A 172 13.47 -1.23 -1.70
CA ALA A 172 13.92 0.05 -2.26
C ALA A 172 14.95 0.75 -1.35
N PHE A 173 14.69 0.77 -0.04
CA PHE A 173 15.62 1.27 0.98
C PHE A 173 16.96 0.54 0.91
N TRP A 174 16.95 -0.79 0.91
CA TRP A 174 18.18 -1.60 0.81
C TRP A 174 18.95 -1.38 -0.49
N MET A 175 18.26 -1.25 -1.63
CA MET A 175 18.90 -0.96 -2.92
C MET A 175 19.66 0.36 -2.91
N ILE A 176 19.08 1.42 -2.36
CA ILE A 176 19.77 2.72 -2.26
C ILE A 176 20.90 2.66 -1.23
N ARG A 177 20.64 2.07 -0.05
CA ARG A 177 21.61 1.94 1.05
C ARG A 177 22.87 1.18 0.63
N MET A 178 22.72 0.20 -0.26
CA MET A 178 23.82 -0.59 -0.85
C MET A 178 24.42 0.02 -2.13
N GLY A 179 23.85 1.11 -2.65
CA GLY A 179 24.34 1.79 -3.86
C GLY A 179 23.93 1.11 -5.16
N ALA A 180 22.97 0.19 -5.15
CA ALA A 180 22.42 -0.46 -6.34
C ALA A 180 21.45 0.45 -7.12
N ALA A 181 20.91 1.48 -6.49
CA ALA A 181 20.10 2.52 -7.11
C ALA A 181 20.38 3.88 -6.45
N LYS A 182 20.13 4.96 -7.19
CA LYS A 182 20.24 6.34 -6.69
C LYS A 182 18.89 6.88 -6.21
N VAL A 183 17.82 6.50 -6.90
CA VAL A 183 16.43 6.87 -6.61
C VAL A 183 15.55 5.64 -6.80
N MET A 184 14.56 5.45 -5.94
CA MET A 184 13.56 4.40 -6.08
C MET A 184 12.17 4.98 -5.88
N VAL A 185 11.29 4.79 -6.87
CA VAL A 185 9.85 5.00 -6.70
C VAL A 185 9.28 3.75 -6.04
N THR A 186 8.67 3.89 -4.88
CA THR A 186 8.23 2.74 -4.08
C THR A 186 6.95 3.00 -3.30
N GLY A 187 6.35 1.98 -2.69
CA GLY A 187 5.05 2.05 -2.04
C GLY A 187 4.16 0.89 -2.48
N GLY A 188 2.86 1.11 -2.65
CA GLY A 188 1.96 0.08 -3.17
C GLY A 188 0.56 0.57 -3.48
N SER A 189 -0.21 -0.32 -4.09
CA SER A 189 -1.61 -0.07 -4.45
C SER A 189 -2.42 -1.35 -4.42
N GLU A 190 -3.70 -1.19 -4.15
CA GLU A 190 -4.66 -2.26 -4.21
C GLU A 190 -6.02 -1.75 -4.65
N SER A 191 -6.73 -2.58 -5.41
CA SER A 191 -8.13 -2.35 -5.77
C SER A 191 -8.82 -3.70 -5.94
N MET A 192 -9.28 -4.27 -4.83
CA MET A 192 -10.01 -5.55 -4.82
C MET A 192 -11.51 -5.40 -4.57
N LEU A 193 -12.03 -4.17 -4.60
CA LEU A 193 -13.45 -3.87 -4.43
C LEU A 193 -14.24 -4.18 -5.72
N CYS A 194 -14.25 -5.45 -6.11
CA CYS A 194 -15.11 -6.04 -7.12
C CYS A 194 -15.87 -7.22 -6.52
N PHE A 195 -16.88 -7.75 -7.22
CA PHE A 195 -17.75 -8.79 -6.64
C PHE A 195 -16.96 -10.04 -6.23
N GLY A 196 -16.18 -10.62 -7.14
CA GLY A 196 -15.36 -11.80 -6.84
C GLY A 196 -14.32 -11.54 -5.75
N GLY A 197 -13.74 -10.34 -5.72
CA GLY A 197 -12.82 -9.91 -4.69
C GLY A 197 -13.46 -9.90 -3.31
N VAL A 198 -14.50 -9.08 -3.10
CA VAL A 198 -15.17 -8.99 -1.80
C VAL A 198 -15.75 -10.36 -1.39
N LYS A 199 -16.32 -11.11 -2.35
CA LYS A 199 -16.91 -12.43 -2.07
C LYS A 199 -15.90 -13.45 -1.53
N ALA A 200 -14.69 -13.47 -2.07
CA ALA A 200 -13.63 -14.35 -1.57
C ALA A 200 -13.31 -14.08 -0.08
N TRP A 201 -13.27 -12.80 0.29
CA TRP A 201 -12.99 -12.38 1.67
C TRP A 201 -14.15 -12.60 2.65
N GLU A 202 -15.41 -12.59 2.18
CA GLU A 202 -16.53 -13.07 3.01
C GLU A 202 -16.33 -14.51 3.45
N GLY A 203 -15.75 -15.35 2.57
CA GLY A 203 -15.43 -16.75 2.84
C GLY A 203 -14.47 -16.92 4.01
N LEU A 204 -13.54 -15.98 4.21
CA LEU A 204 -12.59 -15.98 5.33
C LEU A 204 -13.22 -15.55 6.67
N ARG A 205 -14.40 -14.93 6.65
CA ARG A 205 -15.13 -14.45 7.85
C ARG A 205 -14.33 -13.50 8.74
N VAL A 206 -13.46 -12.69 8.12
CA VAL A 206 -12.64 -11.66 8.80
C VAL A 206 -13.16 -10.24 8.60
N MET A 207 -14.24 -10.08 7.83
CA MET A 207 -14.79 -8.77 7.46
C MET A 207 -15.85 -8.28 8.43
N SER A 208 -15.78 -7.00 8.77
CA SER A 208 -16.83 -6.28 9.50
C SER A 208 -17.96 -5.84 8.56
N ARG A 209 -19.17 -5.78 9.11
CA ARG A 209 -20.37 -5.32 8.40
C ARG A 209 -20.67 -3.83 8.61
N ASP A 210 -20.07 -3.22 9.62
CA ASP A 210 -20.51 -1.93 10.14
C ASP A 210 -19.39 -0.89 10.31
N ALA A 211 -18.18 -1.27 10.73
CA ALA A 211 -17.06 -0.32 10.84
C ALA A 211 -15.70 -1.03 11.03
N CYS A 212 -14.61 -0.34 10.73
CA CYS A 212 -13.27 -0.74 11.19
C CYS A 212 -13.00 -0.09 12.55
N ARG A 213 -12.88 -0.90 13.61
CA ARG A 213 -12.67 -0.42 14.99
C ARG A 213 -11.39 -1.00 15.62
N PRO A 214 -10.19 -0.63 15.14
CA PRO A 214 -8.94 -1.15 15.68
C PRO A 214 -8.86 -0.99 17.20
N PHE A 215 -8.40 -2.04 17.88
CA PHE A 215 -8.19 -2.12 19.33
C PHE A 215 -9.44 -1.97 20.21
N SER A 216 -10.62 -1.72 19.62
CA SER A 216 -11.87 -1.61 20.37
C SER A 216 -12.33 -2.97 20.91
N ALA A 217 -12.98 -2.97 22.09
CA ALA A 217 -13.51 -4.19 22.71
C ALA A 217 -14.60 -4.86 21.87
N ASN A 218 -15.35 -4.08 21.09
CA ASN A 218 -16.42 -4.54 20.20
C ASN A 218 -16.00 -4.67 18.73
N ARG A 219 -14.69 -4.74 18.44
CA ARG A 219 -14.20 -4.98 17.08
C ARG A 219 -14.62 -6.37 16.59
N ASN A 220 -15.04 -6.45 15.34
CA ASN A 220 -15.65 -7.66 14.77
C ASN A 220 -15.08 -8.01 13.39
N GLY A 221 -14.02 -7.36 12.94
CA GLY A 221 -13.42 -7.60 11.64
C GLY A 221 -12.82 -6.35 11.01
N MET A 222 -12.16 -6.55 9.87
CA MET A 222 -11.62 -5.48 9.04
C MET A 222 -12.65 -4.98 8.02
N VAL A 223 -12.47 -3.75 7.54
CA VAL A 223 -13.17 -3.24 6.36
C VAL A 223 -12.13 -3.11 5.26
N GLN A 224 -12.39 -3.63 4.05
CA GLN A 224 -11.47 -3.43 2.93
C GLN A 224 -11.50 -2.00 2.42
N GLY A 225 -10.36 -1.53 1.94
CA GLY A 225 -10.29 -0.32 1.15
C GLY A 225 -9.53 -0.53 -0.16
N GLU A 226 -9.53 0.51 -0.99
CA GLU A 226 -8.76 0.60 -2.23
C GLU A 226 -7.97 1.91 -2.28
N GLY A 227 -6.91 1.95 -3.08
CA GLY A 227 -6.10 3.15 -3.26
C GLY A 227 -4.63 2.86 -3.56
N ALA A 228 -3.80 3.89 -3.46
CA ALA A 228 -2.36 3.82 -3.60
C ALA A 228 -1.65 4.81 -2.66
N GLY A 229 -0.49 4.41 -2.17
CA GLY A 229 0.50 5.28 -1.53
C GLY A 229 1.85 5.05 -2.22
N VAL A 230 2.46 6.12 -2.72
CA VAL A 230 3.74 6.06 -3.45
C VAL A 230 4.69 7.12 -2.88
N PHE A 231 5.96 6.76 -2.77
CA PHE A 231 7.04 7.58 -2.26
C PHE A 231 8.23 7.57 -3.22
N VAL A 232 9.00 8.64 -3.19
CA VAL A 232 10.31 8.72 -3.85
C VAL A 232 11.38 8.63 -2.78
N PHE A 233 12.08 7.50 -2.75
CA PHE A 233 13.25 7.29 -1.91
C PHE A 233 14.50 7.69 -2.69
N GLU A 234 15.43 8.36 -2.02
CA GLU A 234 16.59 8.96 -2.66
C GLU A 234 17.83 8.89 -1.76
N ASP A 235 19.00 8.70 -2.38
CA ASP A 235 20.29 8.84 -1.69
C ASP A 235 20.45 10.25 -1.12
N TYR A 236 20.71 10.36 0.18
CA TYR A 236 20.81 11.62 0.91
C TYR A 236 21.80 12.60 0.27
N THR A 237 22.97 12.10 -0.19
CA THR A 237 24.00 12.97 -0.78
C THR A 237 23.50 13.59 -2.08
N HIS A 238 22.79 12.81 -2.90
CA HIS A 238 22.16 13.26 -4.12
C HIS A 238 21.03 14.26 -3.85
N ALA A 239 20.11 13.94 -2.92
CA ALA A 239 19.03 14.84 -2.52
C ALA A 239 19.57 16.19 -2.02
N LYS A 240 20.60 16.17 -1.17
CA LYS A 240 21.25 17.39 -0.68
C LYS A 240 21.94 18.18 -1.79
N ALA A 241 22.61 17.53 -2.73
CA ALA A 241 23.34 18.20 -3.81
C ALA A 241 22.41 18.98 -4.75
N ARG A 242 21.20 18.46 -4.99
CA ARG A 242 20.18 19.14 -5.81
C ARG A 242 19.23 20.07 -5.02
N GLY A 243 19.42 20.20 -3.70
CA GLY A 243 18.58 21.06 -2.86
C GLY A 243 17.15 20.55 -2.66
N ALA A 244 16.94 19.23 -2.67
CA ALA A 244 15.63 18.62 -2.47
C ALA A 244 15.03 18.97 -1.11
N ASP A 245 13.71 19.12 -1.06
CA ASP A 245 12.97 19.06 0.20
C ASP A 245 12.96 17.61 0.71
N ILE A 246 13.26 17.43 1.99
CA ILE A 246 13.42 16.11 2.62
C ILE A 246 12.33 15.94 3.66
N LEU A 247 11.41 15.02 3.42
CA LEU A 247 10.26 14.75 4.29
C LEU A 247 10.69 13.97 5.54
N ALA A 248 11.51 12.93 5.35
CA ALA A 248 12.01 12.06 6.42
C ALA A 248 13.24 11.27 5.95
N GLU A 249 13.96 10.69 6.92
CA GLU A 249 14.97 9.65 6.66
C GLU A 249 14.41 8.27 6.99
N VAL A 250 14.62 7.30 6.10
CA VAL A 250 14.33 5.89 6.37
C VAL A 250 15.57 5.28 6.99
N VAL A 251 15.49 4.96 8.28
CA VAL A 251 16.68 4.56 9.06
C VAL A 251 16.81 3.05 9.27
N GLY A 252 15.71 2.30 9.23
CA GLY A 252 15.76 0.85 9.42
C GLY A 252 14.55 0.14 8.83
N PHE A 253 14.76 -1.12 8.46
CA PHE A 253 13.72 -2.00 7.95
C PHE A 253 14.00 -3.45 8.36
N SER A 254 12.94 -4.21 8.61
CA SER A 254 13.02 -5.64 8.88
C SER A 254 11.77 -6.36 8.39
N MET A 255 11.95 -7.64 8.08
CA MET A 255 10.89 -8.57 7.74
C MET A 255 11.13 -9.89 8.48
N SER A 256 10.06 -10.57 8.86
CA SER A 256 10.12 -11.87 9.52
C SER A 256 9.00 -12.77 8.98
N SER A 257 9.12 -14.08 9.23
CA SER A 257 8.05 -15.04 8.98
C SER A 257 7.65 -15.68 10.30
N ASP A 258 6.34 -15.89 10.47
CA ASP A 258 5.77 -16.61 11.60
C ASP A 258 6.08 -18.11 11.50
N ALA A 259 6.13 -18.64 10.26
CA ALA A 259 6.33 -20.05 9.94
C ALA A 259 5.42 -21.01 10.73
N SER A 260 4.21 -20.56 11.06
CA SER A 260 3.28 -21.29 11.93
C SER A 260 1.93 -21.60 11.28
N ASP A 261 1.22 -20.59 10.79
CA ASP A 261 -0.13 -20.70 10.24
C ASP A 261 -0.30 -19.74 9.06
N ILE A 262 -1.18 -20.09 8.12
CA ILE A 262 -1.39 -19.33 6.88
C ILE A 262 -2.20 -18.03 7.11
N VAL A 263 -3.00 -17.96 8.17
CA VAL A 263 -3.87 -16.81 8.47
C VAL A 263 -3.74 -16.28 9.89
N MET A 264 -3.33 -17.11 10.85
CA MET A 264 -3.22 -16.70 12.25
C MET A 264 -1.89 -16.01 12.54
N PRO A 265 -1.90 -14.76 13.07
CA PRO A 265 -0.68 -14.02 13.33
C PRO A 265 0.05 -14.52 14.59
N SER A 266 1.37 -14.43 14.59
CA SER A 266 2.23 -14.75 15.74
C SER A 266 2.78 -13.50 16.43
N GLN A 267 2.62 -13.44 17.76
CA GLN A 267 3.22 -12.38 18.57
C GLN A 267 4.74 -12.35 18.41
N GLN A 268 5.38 -13.53 18.35
CA GLN A 268 6.83 -13.63 18.26
C GLN A 268 7.36 -13.16 16.90
N GLY A 269 6.65 -13.44 15.80
CA GLY A 269 7.08 -12.98 14.49
C GLY A 269 6.95 -11.47 14.34
N ALA A 270 5.82 -10.90 14.79
CA ALA A 270 5.65 -9.44 14.87
C ALA A 270 6.74 -8.78 15.75
N ALA A 271 7.00 -9.34 16.94
CA ALA A 271 8.06 -8.83 17.82
C ALA A 271 9.45 -8.89 17.16
N ARG A 272 9.79 -9.97 16.45
CA ARG A 272 11.05 -10.07 15.69
C ARG A 272 11.17 -9.00 14.61
N ALA A 273 10.08 -8.70 13.90
CA ALA A 273 10.09 -7.65 12.88
C ALA A 273 10.31 -6.26 13.50
N ILE A 274 9.60 -5.94 14.59
CA ILE A 274 9.76 -4.67 15.31
C ILE A 274 11.19 -4.54 15.85
N SER A 275 11.68 -5.53 16.61
CA SER A 275 13.05 -5.50 17.14
C SER A 275 14.11 -5.46 16.04
N GLY A 276 13.87 -6.16 14.93
CA GLY A 276 14.76 -6.14 13.77
C GLY A 276 14.86 -4.75 13.14
N ALA A 277 13.74 -4.02 13.02
CA ALA A 277 13.73 -2.68 12.47
C ALA A 277 14.44 -1.67 13.40
N LEU A 278 14.23 -1.77 14.72
CA LEU A 278 14.96 -0.97 15.72
C LEU A 278 16.47 -1.23 15.67
N ASN A 279 16.86 -2.51 15.55
CA ASN A 279 18.27 -2.90 15.44
C ASN A 279 18.91 -2.38 14.14
N ASP A 280 18.21 -2.46 13.01
CA ASP A 280 18.71 -1.95 11.73
C ASP A 280 18.87 -0.42 11.74
N ALA A 281 17.92 0.27 12.39
CA ALA A 281 17.94 1.71 12.64
C ALA A 281 18.96 2.15 13.70
N ARG A 282 19.44 1.21 14.53
CA ARG A 282 20.32 1.46 15.68
C ARG A 282 19.73 2.47 16.68
N ILE A 283 18.44 2.33 16.96
CA ILE A 283 17.73 3.13 17.95
C ILE A 283 17.15 2.24 19.05
N THR A 284 16.93 2.79 20.23
CA THR A 284 16.22 2.11 21.31
C THR A 284 14.71 2.30 21.19
N ALA A 285 13.94 1.50 21.93
CA ALA A 285 12.49 1.59 21.98
C ALA A 285 11.99 2.97 22.44
N GLU A 286 12.70 3.60 23.39
CA GLU A 286 12.39 4.90 23.98
C GLU A 286 12.54 6.06 22.98
N GLN A 287 13.29 5.87 21.89
CA GLN A 287 13.45 6.86 20.84
C GLN A 287 12.27 6.90 19.85
N VAL A 288 11.37 5.91 19.91
CA VAL A 288 10.17 5.87 19.06
C VAL A 288 9.09 6.75 19.67
N GLY A 289 8.71 7.81 18.94
CA GLY A 289 7.63 8.71 19.35
C GLY A 289 6.23 8.24 18.94
N TYR A 290 6.10 7.43 17.89
CA TYR A 290 4.82 7.04 17.34
C TYR A 290 4.87 5.71 16.58
N ILE A 291 3.83 4.90 16.70
CA ILE A 291 3.58 3.68 15.94
C ILE A 291 2.28 3.85 15.13
N ASN A 292 2.40 3.85 13.79
CA ASN A 292 1.26 3.60 12.91
C ASN A 292 1.06 2.09 12.81
N ALA A 293 0.10 1.57 13.57
CA ALA A 293 -0.10 0.13 13.70
C ALA A 293 -0.67 -0.52 12.43
N HIS A 294 -0.47 -1.83 12.30
CA HIS A 294 -1.21 -2.64 11.35
C HIS A 294 -2.72 -2.60 11.68
N GLY A 295 -3.10 -2.79 12.95
CA GLY A 295 -4.41 -2.48 13.54
C GLY A 295 -5.60 -2.68 12.61
N THR A 296 -5.88 -3.93 12.23
CA THR A 296 -6.90 -4.25 11.21
C THR A 296 -8.33 -4.23 11.75
N GLY A 297 -8.53 -4.18 13.07
CA GLY A 297 -9.86 -4.32 13.67
C GLY A 297 -10.30 -5.77 13.82
N THR A 298 -9.43 -6.74 13.55
CA THR A 298 -9.72 -8.16 13.79
C THR A 298 -9.36 -8.54 15.23
N ALA A 299 -10.08 -9.50 15.81
CA ALA A 299 -9.84 -9.95 17.18
C ALA A 299 -8.41 -10.49 17.37
N ALA A 300 -7.95 -11.31 16.42
CA ALA A 300 -6.64 -11.95 16.44
C ALA A 300 -5.50 -10.95 16.24
N ASN A 301 -5.53 -10.13 15.18
CA ASN A 301 -4.44 -9.20 14.89
C ASN A 301 -4.20 -8.23 16.03
N ASP A 302 -5.22 -7.47 16.42
CA ASP A 302 -5.03 -6.33 17.31
C ASP A 302 -4.53 -6.78 18.69
N LYS A 303 -4.99 -7.95 19.15
CA LYS A 303 -4.47 -8.57 20.39
C LYS A 303 -3.00 -8.97 20.25
N THR A 304 -2.66 -9.64 19.15
CA THR A 304 -1.31 -10.13 18.88
C THR A 304 -0.32 -8.98 18.71
N GLU A 305 -0.71 -7.95 17.97
CA GLU A 305 0.08 -6.75 17.73
C GLU A 305 0.34 -5.96 19.03
N CYS A 306 -0.69 -5.71 19.84
CA CYS A 306 -0.49 -5.08 21.15
C CYS A 306 0.46 -5.89 22.03
N ALA A 307 0.35 -7.22 22.04
CA ALA A 307 1.25 -8.08 22.80
C ALA A 307 2.68 -8.06 22.26
N ALA A 308 2.88 -7.89 20.94
CA ALA A 308 4.20 -7.75 20.33
C ALA A 308 4.84 -6.40 20.68
N VAL A 309 4.07 -5.31 20.59
CA VAL A 309 4.51 -3.97 21.03
C VAL A 309 4.89 -3.98 22.51
N ALA A 310 4.03 -4.52 23.39
CA ALA A 310 4.33 -4.61 24.81
C ALA A 310 5.61 -5.43 25.12
N ASN A 311 5.86 -6.49 24.34
CA ASN A 311 7.08 -7.30 24.47
C ASN A 311 8.33 -6.49 24.10
N VAL A 312 8.33 -5.82 22.95
CA VAL A 312 9.51 -5.12 22.43
C VAL A 312 9.79 -3.81 23.15
N PHE A 313 8.74 -3.06 23.49
CA PHE A 313 8.85 -1.74 24.10
C PHE A 313 8.90 -1.76 25.63
N GLY A 314 8.58 -2.89 26.26
CA GLY A 314 8.61 -3.02 27.72
C GLY A 314 7.76 -1.95 28.41
N HIS A 315 8.33 -1.23 29.37
CA HIS A 315 7.64 -0.13 30.05
C HIS A 315 7.28 1.05 29.13
N HIS A 316 8.07 1.29 28.09
CA HIS A 316 7.81 2.37 27.11
C HIS A 316 6.53 2.13 26.29
N ALA A 317 6.00 0.90 26.29
CA ALA A 317 4.73 0.60 25.62
C ALA A 317 3.54 1.41 26.17
N ASN A 318 3.64 1.92 27.39
CA ASN A 318 2.61 2.78 27.99
C ASN A 318 2.75 4.27 27.60
N GLU A 319 3.92 4.67 27.09
CA GLU A 319 4.25 6.06 26.77
C GLU A 319 4.23 6.32 25.26
N VAL A 320 4.57 5.32 24.44
CA VAL A 320 4.58 5.46 22.98
C VAL A 320 3.16 5.68 22.43
N MET A 321 3.00 6.70 21.58
CA MET A 321 1.74 6.93 20.90
C MET A 321 1.50 5.84 19.85
N ILE A 322 0.29 5.28 19.83
CA ILE A 322 -0.12 4.28 18.84
C ILE A 322 -1.48 4.63 18.26
N SER A 323 -1.62 4.52 16.95
CA SER A 323 -2.92 4.61 16.28
C SER A 323 -3.00 3.65 15.10
N SER A 324 -4.21 3.37 14.62
CA SER A 324 -4.42 2.73 13.33
C SER A 324 -5.29 3.61 12.45
N THR A 325 -4.67 4.15 11.40
CA THR A 325 -5.36 4.96 10.38
C THR A 325 -6.37 4.16 9.55
N LYS A 326 -6.30 2.81 9.59
CA LYS A 326 -7.29 1.93 8.92
C LYS A 326 -8.71 2.11 9.47
N SER A 327 -8.84 2.64 10.68
CA SER A 327 -10.14 3.08 11.22
C SER A 327 -10.87 4.07 10.30
N MET A 328 -10.13 4.86 9.52
CA MET A 328 -10.66 5.89 8.63
C MET A 328 -10.75 5.43 7.17
N HIS A 329 -9.69 4.81 6.63
CA HIS A 329 -9.59 4.44 5.20
C HIS A 329 -9.84 2.96 4.91
N GLY A 330 -10.03 2.13 5.92
CA GLY A 330 -10.11 0.67 5.78
C GLY A 330 -8.74 0.03 5.60
N HIS A 331 -8.73 -1.20 5.11
CA HIS A 331 -7.50 -1.96 4.90
C HIS A 331 -7.28 -2.19 3.41
N LEU A 332 -6.30 -1.47 2.85
CA LEU A 332 -5.92 -1.49 1.43
C LEU A 332 -5.04 -2.71 1.08
N ILE A 333 -5.12 -3.80 1.85
CA ILE A 333 -4.33 -5.03 1.69
C ILE A 333 -2.87 -4.74 1.28
N GLY A 334 -2.48 -4.98 0.02
CA GLY A 334 -1.11 -4.81 -0.45
C GLY A 334 -0.62 -3.35 -0.53
N GLY A 335 -1.54 -2.38 -0.63
CA GLY A 335 -1.25 -0.95 -0.69
C GLY A 335 -1.40 -0.21 0.63
N THR A 336 -1.50 -0.91 1.77
CA THR A 336 -1.83 -0.28 3.06
C THR A 336 -0.66 0.33 3.83
N GLY A 337 0.55 -0.20 3.61
CA GLY A 337 1.76 0.19 4.36
C GLY A 337 2.41 1.41 3.76
#